data_AF-A0A948K7Y7-F1
#
_entry.id   AF-A0A948K7Y7-F1
#
_cell.length_a   1.000
_cell.length_b   1.000
_cell.length_c   1.000
_cell.angle_alpha   90.00
_cell.angle_beta   90.00
_cell.angle_gamma   90.00
#
_symmetry.space_group_name_H-M   'P 1'
#
loop_
_entity.id
_entity.type
_entity.pdbx_description
1 polymer ?
#
loop_
_entity_poly.entity_id
_entity_poly.type
_entity_poly.pdbx_seq_one_letter_code
_entity_poly.pdbx_strand_id
1 'polypeptide(L)'
;MDSKPEIEKIEHRLREINRLKLKLTFGNVPAFYHAVATSLGMAEGMLKYGFENSLDILTNQRNWNLNYLGGSEDAAGQIICPNKPRLSVYKVFTQHGFEIHCLPWKAAREFDFELANHPQMDFRFWRPNSMKTVFRIAGLHSFIKMYFEHGDEADLQLIRCAHNIAEEFVERLVPQFNTQKVFGVTIQNFFDFAEMKFKSGEEIYLPKVYALQE
;
A
#
# COMPACT_ATOMS: atom_id res chain seq x y z
N MET A 1 45.71 2.72 4.97
CA MET A 1 45.21 2.12 3.71
C MET A 1 44.36 0.92 4.05
N ASP A 2 43.04 0.97 3.99
CA ASP A 2 42.12 2.09 4.05
C ASP A 2 40.87 1.52 4.67
N SER A 3 40.42 2.19 5.72
CA SER A 3 39.13 2.03 6.36
C SER A 3 38.03 2.22 5.31
N LYS A 4 37.31 1.15 4.99
CA LYS A 4 35.93 1.27 4.50
C LYS A 4 35.02 1.20 5.72
N PRO A 5 34.39 2.31 6.13
CA PRO A 5 33.21 2.23 6.96
C PRO A 5 32.10 1.71 6.04
N GLU A 6 31.76 0.43 6.16
CA GLU A 6 30.45 0.01 5.67
C GLU A 6 29.43 0.74 6.53
N ILE A 7 28.76 1.67 5.87
CA ILE A 7 27.72 2.51 6.41
C ILE A 7 26.63 1.57 6.91
N GLU A 8 26.66 1.29 8.20
CA GLU A 8 25.54 0.81 8.98
C GLU A 8 24.50 1.93 8.96
N LYS A 9 23.80 2.08 7.82
CA LYS A 9 22.62 2.92 7.71
C LYS A 9 21.58 2.21 8.58
N ILE A 10 21.45 2.70 9.80
CA ILE A 10 20.42 2.27 10.74
C ILE A 10 19.07 2.52 10.07
N GLU A 11 18.57 1.50 9.40
CA GLU A 11 17.17 1.31 9.10
C GLU A 11 16.50 1.20 10.46
N HIS A 12 16.04 2.32 11.03
CA HIS A 12 15.33 2.28 12.30
C HIS A 12 14.03 1.49 12.08
N ARG A 13 14.08 0.19 12.43
CA ARG A 13 12.90 -0.67 12.50
C ARG A 13 11.86 0.03 13.38
N LEU A 14 10.58 -0.15 13.10
CA LEU A 14 9.46 0.49 13.83
C LEU A 14 9.64 0.50 15.37
N ARG A 15 10.23 -0.57 15.93
CA ARG A 15 10.61 -0.69 17.34
C ARG A 15 11.52 0.44 17.84
N GLU A 16 12.53 0.82 17.06
CA GLU A 16 13.51 1.85 17.41
C GLU A 16 12.91 3.25 17.30
N ILE A 17 12.07 3.49 16.30
CA ILE A 17 11.29 4.74 16.17
C ILE A 17 10.38 4.91 17.38
N ASN A 18 9.66 3.85 17.78
CA ASN A 18 8.82 3.88 18.98
C ASN A 18 9.62 4.12 20.26
N ARG A 19 10.84 3.58 20.36
CA ARG A 19 11.76 3.86 21.48
C ARG A 19 12.22 5.32 21.48
N LEU A 20 12.47 5.90 20.30
CA LEU A 20 12.82 7.31 20.18
C LEU A 20 11.64 8.19 20.62
N LYS A 21 10.42 7.91 20.16
CA LYS A 21 9.23 8.66 20.57
C LYS A 21 9.03 8.62 22.08
N LEU A 22 9.14 7.44 22.70
CA LEU A 22 9.06 7.28 24.16
C LEU A 22 10.08 8.14 24.91
N LYS A 23 11.31 8.29 24.39
CA LYS A 23 12.33 9.15 25.00
C LYS A 23 11.98 10.63 24.85
N LEU A 24 11.61 11.07 23.65
CA LEU A 24 11.28 12.47 23.36
C LEU A 24 10.07 12.96 24.15
N THR A 25 9.09 12.10 24.39
CA THR A 25 7.88 12.44 25.14
C THR A 25 7.95 12.12 26.63
N PHE A 26 9.14 11.73 27.15
CA PHE A 26 9.32 11.28 28.53
C PHE A 26 8.30 10.22 28.98
N GLY A 27 7.96 9.30 28.06
CA GLY A 27 6.99 8.23 28.27
C GLY A 27 5.54 8.60 27.97
N ASN A 28 5.20 9.88 27.79
CA ASN A 28 3.83 10.33 27.51
C ASN A 28 3.56 10.40 26.00
N VAL A 29 3.50 9.25 25.34
CA VAL A 29 3.33 9.19 23.87
C VAL A 29 1.88 9.52 23.47
N PRO A 30 1.66 10.44 22.50
CA PRO A 30 0.31 10.79 22.05
C PRO A 30 -0.47 9.61 21.48
N ALA A 31 -1.77 9.54 21.77
CA ALA A 31 -2.66 8.47 21.28
C ALA A 31 -2.68 8.38 19.74
N PHE A 32 -2.60 9.51 19.05
CA PHE A 32 -2.61 9.52 17.59
C PHE A 32 -1.32 8.93 17.00
N TYR A 33 -0.16 9.20 17.60
CA TYR A 33 1.09 8.51 17.24
C TYR A 33 0.93 7.00 17.39
N HIS A 34 0.39 6.53 18.53
CA HIS A 34 0.17 5.11 18.76
C HIS A 34 -0.73 4.47 17.70
N ALA A 35 -1.81 5.14 17.30
CA ALA A 35 -2.71 4.63 16.27
C ALA A 35 -1.99 4.43 14.92
N VAL A 36 -1.21 5.43 14.49
CA VAL A 36 -0.47 5.36 13.22
C VAL A 36 0.65 4.32 13.27
N ALA A 37 1.43 4.30 14.37
CA ALA A 37 2.48 3.31 14.58
C ALA A 37 1.93 1.87 14.63
N THR A 38 0.74 1.68 15.21
CA THR A 38 0.05 0.37 15.22
C THR A 38 -0.38 -0.03 13.80
N SER A 39 -0.97 0.90 13.05
CA SER A 39 -1.33 0.62 11.64
C SER A 39 -0.11 0.29 10.79
N LEU A 40 1.01 0.99 11.01
CA LEU A 40 2.25 0.70 10.31
C LEU A 40 2.83 -0.67 10.70
N GLY A 41 2.74 -1.04 11.98
CA GLY A 41 3.16 -2.37 12.45
C GLY A 41 2.35 -3.51 11.85
N MET A 42 1.03 -3.31 11.67
CA MET A 42 0.20 -4.28 10.93
C MET A 42 0.64 -4.39 9.47
N ALA A 43 0.91 -3.26 8.81
CA ALA A 43 1.37 -3.22 7.43
C ALA A 43 2.76 -3.89 7.26
N GLU A 44 3.68 -3.67 8.20
CA GLU A 44 4.99 -4.33 8.27
C GLU A 44 4.85 -5.84 8.51
N GLY A 45 3.91 -6.24 9.38
CA GLY A 45 3.58 -7.64 9.64
C GLY A 45 3.09 -8.37 8.39
N MET A 46 2.21 -7.74 7.61
CA MET A 46 1.73 -8.29 6.33
C MET A 46 2.88 -8.55 5.34
N LEU A 47 3.89 -7.69 5.30
CA LEU A 47 5.09 -7.95 4.49
C LEU A 47 5.87 -9.15 5.01
N LYS A 48 6.10 -9.22 6.32
CA LYS A 48 7.01 -10.23 6.91
C LYS A 48 6.43 -11.63 6.94
N TYR A 49 5.15 -11.76 7.29
CA TYR A 49 4.54 -13.05 7.60
C TYR A 49 3.54 -13.51 6.55
N GLY A 50 3.26 -12.70 5.53
CA GLY A 50 2.27 -12.98 4.50
C GLY A 50 1.03 -12.10 4.64
N PHE A 51 0.29 -12.00 3.55
CA PHE A 51 -0.89 -11.15 3.46
C PHE A 51 -2.05 -11.82 4.19
N GLU A 52 -2.85 -11.04 4.91
CA GLU A 52 -4.13 -11.54 5.42
C GLU A 52 -5.25 -10.89 4.60
N ASN A 53 -6.06 -11.74 3.96
CA ASN A 53 -7.35 -11.46 3.32
C ASN A 53 -7.29 -11.01 1.86
N SER A 54 -7.09 -9.71 1.57
CA SER A 54 -7.35 -9.18 0.22
C SER A 54 -6.41 -9.76 -0.83
N LEU A 55 -5.11 -9.86 -0.52
CA LEU A 55 -4.15 -10.39 -1.49
C LEU A 55 -4.25 -11.92 -1.66
N ASP A 56 -4.68 -12.64 -0.62
CA ASP A 56 -4.94 -14.07 -0.72
C ASP A 56 -6.02 -14.34 -1.77
N ILE A 57 -7.06 -13.51 -1.81
CA ILE A 57 -8.13 -13.63 -2.81
C ILE A 57 -7.60 -13.32 -4.22
N LEU A 58 -6.69 -12.34 -4.36
CA LEU A 58 -6.11 -11.98 -5.66
C LEU A 58 -5.13 -13.05 -6.17
N THR A 59 -4.34 -13.64 -5.30
CA THR A 59 -3.33 -14.66 -5.64
C THR A 59 -3.90 -16.08 -5.69
N ASN A 60 -5.10 -16.30 -5.15
CA ASN A 60 -5.81 -17.57 -5.26
C ASN A 60 -6.22 -17.85 -6.71
N GLN A 61 -5.48 -18.77 -7.34
CA GLN A 61 -5.72 -19.19 -8.72
C GLN A 61 -7.12 -19.78 -8.94
N ARG A 62 -7.82 -20.25 -7.90
CA ARG A 62 -9.22 -20.71 -8.03
C ARG A 62 -10.19 -19.57 -8.37
N ASN A 63 -9.81 -18.32 -8.09
CA ASN A 63 -10.54 -17.13 -8.51
C ASN A 63 -10.05 -16.59 -9.87
N TRP A 64 -9.07 -17.21 -10.52
CA TRP A 64 -8.65 -16.77 -11.85
C TRP A 64 -9.58 -17.35 -12.91
N ASN A 65 -9.88 -16.56 -13.94
CA ASN A 65 -10.64 -17.03 -15.09
C ASN A 65 -9.71 -17.80 -16.02
N LEU A 66 -9.54 -19.09 -15.73
CA LEU A 66 -8.62 -19.97 -16.45
C LEU A 66 -8.92 -20.03 -17.96
N ASN A 67 -10.20 -20.04 -18.35
CA ASN A 67 -10.59 -20.03 -19.76
C ASN A 67 -10.08 -18.80 -20.51
N TYR A 68 -10.13 -17.63 -19.87
CA TYR A 68 -9.64 -16.39 -20.46
C TYR A 68 -8.12 -16.26 -20.40
N LEU A 69 -7.51 -16.77 -19.34
CA LEU A 69 -6.07 -16.71 -19.11
C LEU A 69 -5.30 -17.88 -19.76
N GLY A 70 -6.00 -18.80 -20.44
CA GLY A 70 -5.38 -19.98 -21.07
C GLY A 70 -4.82 -20.98 -20.06
N GLY A 71 -5.41 -21.05 -18.87
CA GLY A 71 -5.09 -22.04 -17.84
C GLY A 71 -6.02 -23.25 -17.88
N SER A 72 -5.63 -24.29 -17.17
CA SER A 72 -6.41 -25.52 -16.99
C SER A 72 -6.20 -26.10 -15.59
N GLU A 73 -7.10 -26.98 -15.18
CA GLU A 73 -6.96 -27.80 -13.99
C GLU A 73 -6.60 -29.22 -14.41
N ASP A 74 -5.58 -29.81 -13.78
CA ASP A 74 -5.19 -31.19 -14.06
C ASP A 74 -6.05 -32.20 -13.29
N ALA A 75 -5.80 -33.50 -13.50
CA ALA A 75 -6.55 -34.56 -12.84
C ALA A 75 -6.38 -34.61 -11.31
N ALA A 76 -5.35 -33.96 -10.77
CA ALA A 76 -5.08 -33.86 -9.33
C ALA A 76 -5.69 -32.59 -8.72
N GLY A 77 -6.35 -31.74 -9.51
CA GLY A 77 -6.89 -30.46 -9.07
C GLY A 77 -5.86 -29.34 -8.96
N GLN A 78 -4.66 -29.53 -9.54
CA GLN A 78 -3.65 -28.49 -9.62
C GLN A 78 -3.96 -27.56 -10.80
N ILE A 79 -3.95 -26.26 -10.51
CA ILE A 79 -4.16 -25.24 -11.53
C ILE A 79 -2.81 -24.93 -12.19
N ILE A 80 -2.80 -25.00 -13.53
CA ILE A 80 -1.69 -24.60 -14.37
C ILE A 80 -2.18 -23.42 -15.21
N CYS A 81 -1.69 -22.22 -14.90
CA CYS A 81 -2.09 -20.99 -15.59
C CYS A 81 -0.85 -20.20 -16.01
N PRO A 82 -0.49 -20.18 -17.31
CA PRO A 82 0.72 -19.50 -17.79
C PRO A 82 0.60 -17.98 -17.70
N ASN A 83 -0.62 -17.44 -17.85
CA ASN A 83 -0.87 -16.01 -17.81
C ASN A 83 -1.43 -15.60 -16.44
N LYS A 84 -0.74 -14.67 -15.77
CA LYS A 84 -1.23 -14.04 -14.55
C LYS A 84 -2.35 -13.03 -14.88
N PRO A 85 -3.33 -12.82 -13.98
CA PRO A 85 -4.37 -11.84 -14.20
C PRO A 85 -3.78 -10.43 -14.24
N ARG A 86 -4.39 -9.58 -15.06
CA ARG A 86 -4.03 -8.18 -15.22
C ARG A 86 -4.61 -7.35 -14.09
N LEU A 87 -3.76 -6.50 -13.52
CA LEU A 87 -4.11 -5.56 -12.47
C LEU A 87 -3.43 -4.22 -12.72
N SER A 88 -4.08 -3.16 -12.27
CA SER A 88 -3.46 -1.85 -12.12
C SER A 88 -3.33 -1.53 -10.64
N VAL A 89 -2.16 -1.04 -10.25
CA VAL A 89 -1.80 -0.71 -8.88
C VAL A 89 -1.78 0.81 -8.72
N TYR A 90 -2.51 1.29 -7.71
CA TYR A 90 -2.63 2.72 -7.42
C TYR A 90 -2.20 3.03 -5.99
N LYS A 91 -1.31 4.00 -5.85
CA LYS A 91 -0.92 4.61 -4.57
C LYS A 91 -1.81 5.81 -4.30
N VAL A 92 -2.64 5.75 -3.27
CA VAL A 92 -3.65 6.79 -3.02
C VAL A 92 -3.68 7.23 -1.57
N PHE A 93 -3.93 8.53 -1.38
CA PHE A 93 -4.35 9.06 -0.09
C PHE A 93 -5.86 9.24 -0.10
N THR A 94 -6.53 8.64 0.87
CA THR A 94 -7.97 8.77 1.10
C THR A 94 -8.22 9.32 2.50
N GLN A 95 -9.48 9.59 2.83
CA GLN A 95 -9.89 9.99 4.18
C GLN A 95 -9.52 8.95 5.25
N HIS A 96 -9.20 7.71 4.87
CA HIS A 96 -8.83 6.66 5.81
C HIS A 96 -7.32 6.58 6.05
N GLY A 97 -6.48 7.12 5.16
CA GLY A 97 -5.03 6.98 5.26
C GLY A 97 -4.33 6.94 3.92
N PHE A 98 -3.15 6.32 3.89
CA PHE A 98 -2.49 5.92 2.65
C PHE A 98 -2.87 4.48 2.32
N GLU A 99 -3.20 4.21 1.07
CA GLU A 99 -3.71 2.92 0.61
C GLU A 99 -3.05 2.51 -0.71
N ILE A 100 -2.89 1.19 -0.90
CA ILE A 100 -2.62 0.60 -2.21
C ILE A 100 -3.90 -0.05 -2.72
N HIS A 101 -4.37 0.44 -3.86
CA HIS A 101 -5.55 -0.08 -4.55
C HIS A 101 -5.14 -0.92 -5.76
N CYS A 102 -5.79 -2.06 -5.93
CA CYS A 102 -5.71 -2.90 -7.11
C CYS A 102 -7.01 -2.78 -7.90
N LEU A 103 -6.94 -2.48 -9.20
CA LEU A 103 -8.09 -2.50 -10.10
C LEU A 103 -7.94 -3.60 -11.16
N PRO A 104 -8.97 -4.44 -11.36
CA PRO A 104 -8.98 -5.50 -12.35
C PRO A 104 -9.19 -4.96 -13.76
N TRP A 105 -8.76 -5.75 -14.74
CA TRP A 105 -9.04 -5.49 -16.14
C TRP A 105 -10.17 -6.38 -16.65
N LYS A 106 -10.95 -5.80 -17.55
CA LYS A 106 -11.95 -6.47 -18.37
C LYS A 106 -11.78 -6.04 -19.81
N ALA A 107 -11.52 -6.99 -20.71
CA ALA A 107 -11.12 -6.72 -22.08
C ALA A 107 -9.94 -5.73 -22.15
N ALA A 108 -10.18 -4.46 -22.52
CA ALA A 108 -9.16 -3.43 -22.67
C ALA A 108 -9.28 -2.25 -21.67
N ARG A 109 -10.04 -2.42 -20.59
CA ARG A 109 -10.23 -1.35 -19.59
C ARG A 109 -10.24 -1.85 -18.16
N GLU A 110 -9.84 -0.97 -17.25
CA GLU A 110 -10.04 -1.14 -15.81
C GLU A 110 -11.51 -0.96 -15.43
N PHE A 111 -11.93 -1.53 -14.30
CA PHE A 111 -13.24 -1.28 -13.72
C PHE A 111 -13.18 -1.39 -12.18
N ASP A 112 -14.16 -0.80 -11.49
CA ASP A 112 -14.24 -0.83 -10.02
C ASP A 112 -15.68 -0.97 -9.49
N PHE A 113 -16.39 -1.95 -10.03
CA PHE A 113 -17.72 -2.33 -9.56
C PHE A 113 -17.77 -3.85 -9.41
N GLU A 114 -18.72 -4.35 -8.62
CA GLU A 114 -18.87 -5.79 -8.44
C GLU A 114 -19.23 -6.47 -9.77
N LEU A 115 -18.47 -7.51 -10.13
CA LEU A 115 -18.68 -8.26 -11.36
C LEU A 115 -18.30 -9.72 -11.16
N ALA A 116 -19.09 -10.64 -11.71
CA ALA A 116 -18.83 -12.07 -11.62
C ALA A 116 -19.06 -12.78 -12.97
N ASN A 117 -18.31 -13.86 -13.19
CA ASN A 117 -18.39 -14.78 -14.32
C ASN A 117 -18.39 -14.12 -15.70
N HIS A 118 -17.70 -12.99 -15.84
CA HIS A 118 -17.60 -12.30 -17.13
C HIS A 118 -16.49 -12.94 -17.99
N PRO A 119 -16.77 -13.35 -19.25
CA PRO A 119 -15.83 -14.15 -20.05
C PRO A 119 -14.53 -13.42 -20.39
N GLN A 120 -14.55 -12.08 -20.41
CA GLN A 120 -13.39 -11.24 -20.71
C GLN A 120 -12.75 -10.59 -19.48
N MET A 121 -13.06 -11.08 -18.29
CA MET A 121 -12.46 -10.63 -17.03
C MET A 121 -11.44 -11.66 -16.56
N ASP A 122 -10.30 -11.20 -16.06
CA ASP A 122 -9.18 -12.06 -15.66
C ASP A 122 -9.48 -12.84 -14.36
N PHE A 123 -10.40 -12.32 -13.54
CA PHE A 123 -10.92 -12.99 -12.34
C PHE A 123 -12.29 -13.62 -12.62
N ARG A 124 -12.68 -14.62 -11.82
CA ARG A 124 -14.02 -15.20 -11.81
C ARG A 124 -15.01 -14.27 -11.12
N PHE A 125 -14.58 -13.61 -10.05
CA PHE A 125 -15.35 -12.53 -9.44
C PHE A 125 -14.44 -11.39 -8.99
N TRP A 126 -15.00 -10.19 -8.94
CA TRP A 126 -14.40 -9.01 -8.37
C TRP A 126 -15.38 -8.34 -7.42
N ARG A 127 -14.93 -8.06 -6.19
CA ARG A 127 -15.67 -7.31 -5.18
C ARG A 127 -14.77 -6.20 -4.64
N PRO A 128 -14.99 -4.93 -5.02
CA PRO A 128 -14.14 -3.82 -4.57
C PRO A 128 -13.94 -3.80 -3.06
N ASN A 129 -15.01 -4.02 -2.28
CA ASN A 129 -14.99 -3.97 -0.82
C ASN A 129 -13.97 -4.92 -0.17
N SER A 130 -13.66 -6.06 -0.79
CA SER A 130 -12.74 -7.06 -0.23
C SER A 130 -11.46 -7.27 -1.05
N MET A 131 -11.39 -6.75 -2.27
CA MET A 131 -10.31 -7.05 -3.22
C MET A 131 -9.53 -5.82 -3.68
N LYS A 132 -10.12 -4.62 -3.58
CA LYS A 132 -9.50 -3.39 -4.08
C LYS A 132 -8.36 -2.93 -3.18
N THR A 133 -8.63 -2.72 -1.89
CA THR A 133 -7.63 -2.21 -0.95
C THR A 133 -6.82 -3.38 -0.40
N VAL A 134 -5.56 -3.46 -0.80
CA VAL A 134 -4.64 -4.56 -0.44
C VAL A 134 -3.63 -4.16 0.64
N PHE A 135 -3.50 -2.86 0.91
CA PHE A 135 -2.60 -2.30 1.92
C PHE A 135 -3.16 -0.99 2.42
N ARG A 136 -2.99 -0.72 3.72
CA ARG A 136 -3.41 0.54 4.34
C ARG A 136 -2.50 0.92 5.52
N ILE A 137 -2.14 2.19 5.57
CA ILE A 137 -1.60 2.86 6.76
C ILE A 137 -2.62 3.92 7.18
N ALA A 138 -3.42 3.59 8.19
CA ALA A 138 -4.53 4.40 8.65
C ALA A 138 -4.07 5.77 9.20
N GLY A 139 -4.80 6.82 8.88
CA GLY A 139 -4.59 8.17 9.40
C GLY A 139 -3.31 8.88 8.94
N LEU A 140 -2.52 8.29 8.03
CA LEU A 140 -1.19 8.80 7.67
C LEU A 140 -1.22 10.25 7.11
N HIS A 141 -2.23 10.61 6.30
CA HIS A 141 -2.35 11.98 5.79
C HIS A 141 -2.52 13.00 6.92
N SER A 142 -3.37 12.71 7.91
CA SER A 142 -3.60 13.59 9.07
C SER A 142 -2.36 13.65 9.97
N PHE A 143 -1.63 12.54 10.08
CA PHE A 143 -0.37 12.49 10.81
C PHE A 143 0.70 13.37 10.17
N ILE A 144 0.85 13.32 8.84
CA ILE A 144 1.74 14.19 8.09
C ILE A 144 1.36 15.67 8.27
N LYS A 145 0.07 16.01 8.25
CA LYS A 145 -0.39 17.39 8.52
C LYS A 145 0.01 17.86 9.92
N MET A 146 -0.28 17.06 10.94
CA MET A 146 0.06 17.38 12.34
C MET A 146 1.58 17.49 12.56
N TYR A 147 2.38 16.71 11.82
CA TYR A 147 3.83 16.78 11.87
C TYR A 147 4.36 18.18 11.53
N PHE A 148 3.78 18.88 10.55
CA PHE A 148 4.25 20.22 10.20
C PHE A 148 3.96 21.27 11.28
N GLU A 149 2.91 21.07 12.08
CA GLU A 149 2.51 21.99 13.13
C GLU A 149 3.33 21.78 14.43
N HIS A 150 3.59 20.53 14.81
CA HIS A 150 4.17 20.21 16.13
C HIS A 150 5.06 18.95 16.15
N GLY A 151 5.45 18.44 14.98
CA GLY A 151 6.14 17.16 14.86
C GLY A 151 7.55 17.16 15.46
N ASP A 152 7.98 16.01 15.95
CA ASP A 152 9.36 15.76 16.37
C ASP A 152 10.10 14.80 15.42
N GLU A 153 11.36 14.52 15.73
CA GLU A 153 12.20 13.64 14.92
C GLU A 153 11.62 12.22 14.82
N ALA A 154 10.97 11.69 15.86
CA ALA A 154 10.39 10.35 15.79
C ALA A 154 9.19 10.31 14.84
N ASP A 155 8.41 11.39 14.77
CA ASP A 155 7.29 11.51 13.83
C ASP A 155 7.79 11.49 12.37
N LEU A 156 8.87 12.24 12.07
CA LEU A 156 9.49 12.22 10.74
C LEU A 156 10.00 10.83 10.37
N GLN A 157 10.67 10.16 11.30
CA GLN A 157 11.17 8.80 11.08
C GLN A 157 10.03 7.80 10.87
N LEU A 158 8.90 7.96 11.57
CA LEU A 158 7.72 7.14 11.35
C LEU A 158 7.14 7.33 9.94
N ILE A 159 7.08 8.57 9.44
CA ILE A 159 6.64 8.89 8.06
C ILE A 159 7.58 8.26 7.02
N ARG A 160 8.90 8.33 7.24
CA ARG A 160 9.90 7.69 6.37
C ARG A 160 9.77 6.18 6.37
N CYS A 161 9.58 5.58 7.54
CA CYS A 161 9.34 4.14 7.67
C CYS A 161 8.06 3.71 6.92
N ALA A 162 6.99 4.49 7.05
CA ALA A 162 5.75 4.29 6.28
C ALA A 162 5.98 4.31 4.77
N HIS A 163 6.79 5.26 4.27
CA HIS A 163 7.16 5.30 2.86
C HIS A 163 7.89 4.04 2.40
N ASN A 164 8.95 3.65 3.11
CA ASN A 164 9.76 2.49 2.72
C ASN A 164 8.94 1.19 2.71
N ILE A 165 8.11 0.97 3.74
CA ILE A 165 7.22 -0.20 3.83
C ILE A 165 6.21 -0.21 2.67
N ALA A 166 5.63 0.95 2.32
CA ALA A 166 4.70 1.03 1.20
C ALA A 166 5.36 0.74 -0.16
N GLU A 167 6.59 1.23 -0.37
CA GLU A 167 7.33 0.97 -1.61
C GLU A 167 7.75 -0.51 -1.69
N GLU A 168 8.28 -1.09 -0.62
CA GLU A 168 8.63 -2.52 -0.56
C GLU A 168 7.39 -3.40 -0.84
N PHE A 169 6.23 -3.01 -0.31
CA PHE A 169 4.97 -3.68 -0.59
C PHE A 169 4.63 -3.69 -2.08
N VAL A 170 4.73 -2.54 -2.74
CA VAL A 170 4.45 -2.43 -4.17
C VAL A 170 5.47 -3.22 -4.99
N GLU A 171 6.75 -3.16 -4.64
CA GLU A 171 7.82 -3.93 -5.28
C GLU A 171 7.58 -5.44 -5.21
N ARG A 172 7.05 -5.94 -4.09
CA ARG A 172 6.70 -7.37 -3.91
C ARG A 172 5.36 -7.74 -4.54
N LEU A 173 4.43 -6.80 -4.66
CA LEU A 173 3.11 -7.01 -5.25
C LEU A 173 3.17 -7.12 -6.77
N VAL A 174 3.83 -6.17 -7.43
CA VAL A 174 3.83 -6.00 -8.89
C VAL A 174 4.21 -7.28 -9.66
N PRO A 175 5.24 -8.05 -9.25
CA PRO A 175 5.64 -9.27 -9.95
C PRO A 175 4.65 -10.44 -9.79
N GLN A 176 3.73 -10.38 -8.83
CA GLN A 176 2.74 -11.45 -8.62
C GLN A 176 1.66 -11.48 -9.71
N PHE A 177 1.55 -10.40 -10.49
CA PHE A 177 0.49 -10.20 -11.48
C PHE A 177 1.05 -9.76 -12.83
N ASN A 178 0.20 -9.78 -13.85
CA ASN A 178 0.48 -9.08 -15.10
C ASN A 178 0.14 -7.59 -14.92
N THR A 179 0.96 -6.88 -14.15
CA THR A 179 0.68 -5.50 -13.77
C THR A 179 0.74 -4.59 -14.99
N GLN A 180 -0.39 -3.97 -15.34
CA GLN A 180 -0.50 -3.08 -16.51
C GLN A 180 -0.05 -1.65 -16.21
N LYS A 181 -0.21 -1.22 -14.94
CA LYS A 181 0.04 0.14 -14.51
C LYS A 181 0.39 0.20 -13.04
N VAL A 182 1.37 1.03 -12.68
CA VAL A 182 1.64 1.48 -11.31
C VAL A 182 1.57 3.00 -11.32
N PHE A 183 0.63 3.59 -10.58
CA PHE A 183 0.39 5.03 -10.67
C PHE A 183 -0.05 5.63 -9.32
N GLY A 184 0.00 6.95 -9.22
CA GLY A 184 -0.52 7.70 -8.07
C GLY A 184 0.55 8.46 -7.32
N VAL A 185 0.29 8.70 -6.04
CA VAL A 185 1.09 9.60 -5.20
C VAL A 185 1.79 8.78 -4.13
N THR A 186 3.13 8.78 -4.13
CA THR A 186 3.92 8.16 -3.06
C THR A 186 3.78 8.96 -1.77
N ILE A 187 4.10 8.34 -0.63
CA ILE A 187 4.11 9.04 0.67
C ILE A 187 5.07 10.23 0.64
N GLN A 188 6.26 10.07 0.03
CA GLN A 188 7.21 11.15 -0.17
C GLN A 188 6.62 12.30 -1.00
N ASN A 189 6.01 12.00 -2.16
CA ASN A 189 5.43 13.04 -3.02
C ASN A 189 4.32 13.83 -2.29
N PHE A 190 3.52 13.15 -1.47
CA PHE A 190 2.51 13.82 -0.66
C PHE A 190 3.13 14.64 0.48
N PHE A 191 4.20 14.15 1.11
CA PHE A 191 4.94 14.89 2.12
C PHE A 191 5.51 16.19 1.56
N ASP A 192 6.20 16.13 0.41
CA ASP A 192 6.80 17.31 -0.24
C ASP A 192 5.71 18.32 -0.66
N PHE A 193 4.59 17.83 -1.18
CA PHE A 193 3.42 18.66 -1.50
C PHE A 193 2.84 19.33 -0.24
N ALA A 194 2.67 18.58 0.84
CA ALA A 194 2.12 19.09 2.09
C ALA A 194 3.06 20.10 2.74
N GLU A 195 4.38 19.90 2.68
CA GLU A 195 5.38 20.84 3.16
C GLU A 195 5.30 22.17 2.39
N MET A 196 5.24 22.09 1.05
CA MET A 196 5.10 23.29 0.20
C MET A 196 3.85 24.10 0.57
N LYS A 197 2.70 23.42 0.73
CA LYS A 197 1.43 24.06 1.10
C LYS A 197 1.45 24.66 2.51
N PHE A 198 2.04 23.94 3.46
CA PHE A 198 2.21 24.44 4.82
C PHE A 198 3.05 25.72 4.84
N LYS A 199 4.18 25.74 4.12
CA LYS A 199 5.06 26.93 4.01
C LYS A 199 4.37 28.12 3.33
N SER A 200 3.45 27.88 2.39
CA SER A 200 2.68 28.94 1.73
C SER A 200 1.41 29.35 2.49
N GLY A 201 1.08 28.69 3.61
CA GLY A 201 -0.15 28.94 4.37
C GLY A 201 -1.43 28.50 3.63
N GLU A 202 -1.29 27.64 2.62
CA GLU A 202 -2.41 27.10 1.85
C GLU A 202 -2.95 25.80 2.45
N GLU A 203 -4.20 25.48 2.13
CA GLU A 203 -4.83 24.24 2.59
C GLU A 203 -4.22 22.99 1.94
N ILE A 204 -3.90 21.99 2.77
CA ILE A 204 -3.45 20.67 2.31
C ILE A 204 -4.68 19.80 1.99
N TYR A 205 -4.90 19.53 0.71
CA TYR A 205 -5.97 18.64 0.23
C TYR A 205 -5.44 17.25 -0.17
N LEU A 206 -6.33 16.27 -0.25
CA LEU A 206 -5.99 14.92 -0.72
C LEU A 206 -6.02 14.88 -2.25
N PRO A 207 -4.95 14.40 -2.91
CA PRO A 207 -4.88 14.35 -4.36
C PRO A 207 -5.88 13.33 -4.93
N LYS A 208 -6.67 13.74 -5.93
CA LYS A 208 -7.50 12.81 -6.71
C LYS A 208 -6.61 12.07 -7.71
N VAL A 209 -6.40 10.78 -7.49
CA VAL A 209 -5.51 9.96 -8.34
C VAL A 209 -6.22 9.38 -9.55
N TYR A 210 -7.49 8.99 -9.37
CA TYR A 210 -8.34 8.54 -10.46
C TYR A 210 -9.81 8.79 -10.10
N ALA A 211 -10.62 9.08 -11.12
CA ALA A 211 -12.06 9.15 -11.00
C ALA A 211 -12.61 7.74 -11.24
N LEU A 212 -13.20 7.15 -10.21
CA LEU A 212 -14.00 5.95 -10.39
C LEU A 212 -15.41 6.42 -10.70
N GLN A 213 -15.96 5.94 -11.82
CA GLN A 213 -17.39 6.05 -12.05
C GLN A 213 -18.07 5.24 -10.93
N GLU A 214 -18.78 5.93 -10.05
CA GLU A 214 -19.84 5.32 -9.21
C GLU A 214 -20.91 4.68 -10.09
#